data_AF-A0AAD4WQ33-F1
#
_entry.id   AF-A0AAD4WQ33-F1
#
_cell.length_a   1.000
_cell.length_b   1.000
_cell.length_c   1.000
_cell.angle_alpha   90.00
_cell.angle_beta   90.00
_cell.angle_gamma   90.00
#
_symmetry.space_group_name_H-M   'P 1'
#
loop_
_entity.id
_entity.type
_entity.pdbx_description
1 polymer ?
#
loop_
_entity_poly.entity_id
_entity_poly.type
_entity_poly.pdbx_seq_one_letter_code
_entity_poly.pdbx_strand_id
1 'polypeptide(L)'
;MCLSPHWCVLCKGHEENADHLFLHCPFSLNLWWSLIREVKAIWVIPKDCFSLISTRLDALGKGKKALILWGCLGHSLLWNIWHERNRTIFDDYSGGSELEIWERVKFWAALWASITMAFKDYSYSYIVRDLVAAVL
;
A
#
# COMPACT_ATOMS: atom_id res chain seq x y z
N MET A 1 -19.83 -24.12 -3.76
CA MET A 1 -19.50 -22.81 -4.35
C MET A 1 -18.02 -22.57 -4.14
N CYS A 2 -17.25 -22.37 -5.20
CA CYS A 2 -15.87 -21.89 -5.02
C CYS A 2 -15.97 -20.43 -4.56
N LEU A 3 -15.60 -20.17 -3.30
CA LEU A 3 -15.66 -18.84 -2.68
C LEU A 3 -14.69 -17.84 -3.32
N SER A 4 -13.80 -18.31 -4.21
CA SER A 4 -12.87 -17.49 -4.96
C SER A 4 -12.79 -17.99 -6.40
N PRO A 5 -12.90 -17.13 -7.41
CA PRO A 5 -12.53 -17.50 -8.77
C PRO A 5 -11.03 -17.80 -8.83
N HIS A 6 -10.62 -18.64 -9.78
CA HIS A 6 -9.20 -18.81 -10.15
C HIS A 6 -8.60 -17.55 -10.81
N TRP A 7 -9.43 -16.61 -11.27
CA TRP A 7 -8.99 -15.36 -11.88
C TRP A 7 -8.99 -14.22 -10.86
N CYS A 8 -8.10 -13.24 -11.05
CA CYS A 8 -7.98 -12.09 -10.17
C CYS A 8 -9.21 -11.18 -10.28
N VAL A 9 -9.93 -11.05 -9.16
CA VAL A 9 -11.22 -10.34 -9.16
C VAL A 9 -11.11 -8.85 -9.45
N LEU A 10 -9.95 -8.28 -9.15
CA LEU A 10 -9.66 -6.85 -9.33
C LEU A 10 -9.41 -6.49 -10.80
N CYS A 11 -8.68 -7.31 -11.55
CA CYS A 11 -8.35 -7.02 -12.96
C CYS A 11 -9.14 -7.82 -13.99
N LYS A 12 -9.76 -8.94 -13.61
CA LYS A 12 -10.54 -9.83 -14.49
C LYS A 12 -9.77 -10.37 -15.70
N GLY A 13 -8.44 -10.28 -15.72
CA GLY A 13 -7.61 -10.57 -16.90
C GLY A 13 -6.55 -11.67 -16.73
N HIS A 14 -6.24 -12.07 -15.49
CA HIS A 14 -5.18 -13.05 -15.20
C HIS A 14 -5.60 -13.99 -14.06
N GLU A 15 -4.87 -15.09 -13.89
CA GLU A 15 -5.00 -15.96 -12.72
C GLU A 15 -4.61 -15.21 -11.43
N GLU A 16 -5.33 -15.46 -10.34
CA GLU A 16 -5.00 -14.88 -9.05
C GLU A 16 -3.91 -15.70 -8.35
N ASN A 17 -2.80 -15.04 -8.01
CA ASN A 17 -1.83 -15.52 -7.04
C ASN A 17 -1.31 -14.31 -6.24
N ALA A 18 -0.52 -14.54 -5.18
CA ALA A 18 -0.04 -13.45 -4.31
C ALA A 18 0.76 -12.39 -5.07
N ASP A 19 1.68 -12.80 -5.95
CA ASP A 19 2.53 -11.88 -6.71
C ASP A 19 1.70 -11.06 -7.70
N HIS A 20 0.76 -11.68 -8.39
CA HIS A 20 -0.17 -10.96 -9.23
C HIS A 20 -1.02 -10.00 -8.40
N LEU A 21 -1.72 -10.48 -7.38
CA LEU A 21 -2.65 -9.68 -6.59
C LEU A 21 -1.97 -8.46 -5.98
N PHE A 22 -0.81 -8.62 -5.36
CA PHE A 22 -0.17 -7.53 -4.59
C PHE A 22 0.79 -6.66 -5.40
N LEU A 23 1.33 -7.16 -6.51
CA LEU A 23 2.38 -6.44 -7.26
C LEU A 23 1.99 -6.17 -8.71
N HIS A 24 1.59 -7.21 -9.46
CA HIS A 24 1.52 -7.12 -10.93
C HIS A 24 0.12 -6.87 -11.49
N CYS A 25 -0.91 -6.98 -10.66
CA CYS A 25 -2.28 -6.65 -11.02
C CYS A 25 -2.34 -5.17 -11.43
N PRO A 26 -2.93 -4.82 -12.60
CA PRO A 26 -3.04 -3.42 -13.03
C PRO A 26 -3.65 -2.49 -11.96
N PHE A 27 -4.62 -2.98 -11.19
CA PHE A 27 -5.21 -2.27 -10.06
C PHE A 27 -4.15 -1.95 -8.98
N SER A 28 -3.39 -2.96 -8.56
CA SER A 28 -2.38 -2.84 -7.51
C SER A 28 -1.19 -2.00 -7.97
N LEU A 29 -0.79 -2.11 -9.24
CA LEU A 29 0.24 -1.27 -9.85
C LEU A 29 -0.10 0.21 -9.77
N ASN A 30 -1.35 0.60 -10.04
CA ASN A 30 -1.77 2.00 -9.94
C ASN A 30 -1.58 2.55 -8.52
N LEU A 31 -1.93 1.77 -7.50
CA LEU A 31 -1.72 2.14 -6.10
C LEU A 31 -0.23 2.24 -5.74
N TRP A 32 0.61 1.30 -6.22
CA TRP A 32 2.06 1.41 -6.09
C TRP A 32 2.61 2.67 -6.74
N TRP A 33 2.15 3.02 -7.94
CA TRP A 33 2.56 4.25 -8.61
C TRP A 33 2.13 5.50 -7.83
N SER A 34 0.93 5.49 -7.24
CA SER A 34 0.48 6.55 -6.33
C SER A 34 1.43 6.71 -5.13
N LEU A 35 1.84 5.60 -4.49
CA LEU A 35 2.82 5.62 -3.41
C LEU A 35 4.18 6.16 -3.83
N ILE A 36 4.73 5.66 -4.94
CA ILE A 36 6.06 6.04 -5.44
C ILE A 36 6.10 7.54 -5.82
N ARG A 37 5.03 8.04 -6.46
CA ARG A 37 4.88 9.47 -6.80
C ARG A 37 4.82 10.34 -5.56
N GLU A 38 4.04 9.95 -4.56
CA GLU A 38 3.87 10.70 -3.30
C GLU A 38 5.22 10.93 -2.60
N VAL A 39 6.03 9.88 -2.50
CA VAL A 39 7.35 9.96 -1.86
C VAL A 39 8.47 10.41 -2.81
N LYS A 40 8.13 10.76 -4.06
CA LYS A 40 9.07 11.21 -5.11
C LYS A 40 10.25 10.25 -5.34
N ALA A 41 9.99 8.95 -5.23
CA ALA A 41 11.00 7.91 -5.43
C ALA A 41 11.06 7.43 -6.88
N ILE A 42 12.20 6.87 -7.27
CA ILE A 42 12.33 6.05 -8.47
C ILE A 42 12.48 4.62 -8.00
N TRP A 43 11.55 3.76 -8.36
CA TRP A 43 11.56 2.37 -7.94
C TRP A 43 10.98 1.46 -9.00
N VAL A 44 11.45 0.22 -9.01
CA VAL A 44 11.01 -0.84 -9.91
C VAL A 44 10.24 -1.85 -9.07
N ILE A 45 9.02 -2.17 -9.52
CA ILE A 45 8.20 -3.20 -8.87
C ILE A 45 8.95 -4.54 -8.92
N PRO A 46 9.17 -5.20 -7.77
CA PRO A 46 9.92 -6.44 -7.70
C PRO A 46 9.14 -7.57 -8.36
N LYS A 47 9.86 -8.65 -8.73
CA LYS A 47 9.27 -9.80 -9.41
C LYS A 47 8.26 -10.57 -8.57
N ASP A 48 8.43 -10.62 -7.25
CA ASP A 48 7.60 -11.38 -6.33
C ASP A 48 7.54 -10.74 -4.92
N CYS A 49 6.57 -11.18 -4.12
CA CYS A 49 6.33 -10.69 -2.76
C CYS A 49 7.53 -10.94 -1.84
N PHE A 50 8.28 -12.01 -2.05
CA PHE A 50 9.47 -12.29 -1.26
C PHE A 50 10.56 -11.23 -1.49
N SER A 51 10.80 -10.90 -2.76
CA SER A 51 11.72 -9.84 -3.18
C SER A 51 11.26 -8.48 -2.68
N LEU A 52 9.94 -8.21 -2.67
CA LEU A 52 9.37 -7.00 -2.06
C LEU A 52 9.78 -6.86 -0.59
N ILE A 53 9.49 -7.87 0.22
CA ILE A 53 9.75 -7.86 1.67
C ILE A 53 11.25 -7.80 1.97
N SER A 54 12.07 -8.40 1.10
CA SER A 54 13.52 -8.40 1.22
C SER A 54 14.17 -7.10 0.75
N THR A 55 13.45 -6.26 0.01
CA THR A 55 14.01 -5.02 -0.55
C THR A 55 13.99 -3.92 0.49
N ARG A 56 15.18 -3.39 0.79
CA ARG A 56 15.32 -2.13 1.51
C ARG A 56 15.24 -0.97 0.52
N LEU A 57 14.13 -0.24 0.55
CA LEU A 57 13.99 1.01 -0.19
C LEU A 57 14.10 2.19 0.77
N ASP A 58 15.15 3.00 0.61
CA ASP A 58 15.36 4.21 1.42
C ASP A 58 14.62 5.43 0.82
N ALA A 59 13.41 5.24 0.27
CA ALA A 59 12.64 6.28 -0.44
C ALA A 59 12.32 7.50 0.43
N LEU A 60 12.09 7.28 1.72
CA LEU A 60 11.82 8.30 2.73
C LEU A 60 13.09 8.70 3.51
N GLY A 61 14.26 8.19 3.13
CA GLY A 61 15.52 8.35 3.85
C GLY A 61 15.88 7.14 4.73
N LYS A 62 17.01 7.26 5.43
CA LYS A 62 17.62 6.15 6.22
C LYS A 62 17.31 6.21 7.72
N GLY A 63 16.60 7.24 8.17
CA GLY A 63 16.27 7.47 9.57
C GLY A 63 15.25 6.48 10.12
N LYS A 64 15.18 6.36 11.45
CA LYS A 64 14.20 5.47 12.13
C LYS A 64 12.75 5.80 11.76
N LYS A 65 12.40 7.09 11.70
CA LYS A 65 11.06 7.55 11.26
C LYS A 65 10.76 7.13 9.83
N ALA A 66 11.72 7.32 8.92
CA ALA A 66 11.59 6.92 7.52
C ALA A 66 11.34 5.42 7.36
N LEU A 67 12.12 4.58 8.06
CA LEU A 67 11.94 3.13 8.04
C LEU A 67 10.55 2.71 8.54
N ILE A 68 10.10 3.29 9.65
CA ILE A 68 8.79 3.01 10.23
C ILE A 68 7.67 3.44 9.27
N LEU A 69 7.72 4.68 8.78
CA LEU A 69 6.68 5.20 7.90
C LEU A 69 6.62 4.42 6.57
N TRP A 70 7.78 4.06 6.01
CA TRP A 70 7.84 3.21 4.82
C TRP A 70 7.20 1.84 5.06
N GLY A 71 7.49 1.20 6.20
CA GLY A 71 6.84 -0.04 6.60
C GLY A 71 5.33 0.08 6.76
N CYS A 72 4.85 1.17 7.39
CA CYS A 72 3.44 1.46 7.53
C CYS A 72 2.75 1.69 6.18
N LEU A 73 3.39 2.41 5.25
CA LEU A 73 2.88 2.65 3.89
C LEU A 73 2.77 1.34 3.10
N GLY A 74 3.83 0.53 3.09
CA GLY A 74 3.84 -0.76 2.42
C GLY A 74 2.77 -1.71 2.97
N HIS A 75 2.69 -1.85 4.30
CA HIS A 75 1.67 -2.68 4.93
C HIS A 75 0.25 -2.18 4.61
N SER A 76 0.03 -0.86 4.72
CA SER A 76 -1.27 -0.25 4.47
C SER A 76 -1.73 -0.47 3.03
N LEU A 77 -0.83 -0.35 2.07
CA LEU A 77 -1.09 -0.61 0.65
C LEU A 77 -1.55 -2.07 0.44
N LEU A 78 -0.79 -3.03 0.95
CA LEU A 78 -1.10 -4.46 0.82
C LEU A 78 -2.43 -4.80 1.50
N TRP A 79 -2.68 -4.26 2.69
CA TRP A 79 -3.92 -4.43 3.42
C TRP A 79 -5.12 -3.92 2.61
N ASN A 80 -5.01 -2.73 2.02
CA ASN A 80 -6.09 -2.15 1.23
C ASN A 80 -6.35 -2.90 -0.07
N ILE A 81 -5.31 -3.41 -0.75
CA ILE A 81 -5.47 -4.29 -1.92
C ILE A 81 -6.26 -5.56 -1.53
N TRP A 82 -5.85 -6.20 -0.43
CA TRP A 82 -6.54 -7.39 0.08
C TRP A 82 -8.00 -7.11 0.46
N HIS A 83 -8.23 -5.96 1.10
CA HIS A 83 -9.55 -5.52 1.50
C HIS A 83 -10.47 -5.28 0.29
N GLU A 84 -10.00 -4.58 -0.74
CA GLU A 84 -10.76 -4.36 -1.99
C GLU A 84 -11.11 -5.69 -2.65
N ARG A 85 -10.13 -6.60 -2.75
CA ARG A 85 -10.32 -7.96 -3.29
C ARG A 85 -11.43 -8.70 -2.55
N ASN A 86 -11.43 -8.67 -1.23
CA ASN A 86 -12.45 -9.36 -0.43
C ASN A 86 -13.82 -8.72 -0.56
N ARG A 87 -13.92 -7.40 -0.56
CA ARG A 87 -15.21 -6.71 -0.76
C ARG A 87 -15.82 -7.02 -2.12
N THR A 88 -15.01 -7.10 -3.17
CA THR A 88 -15.50 -7.51 -4.49
C THR A 88 -16.07 -8.94 -4.50
N ILE A 89 -15.56 -9.84 -3.68
CA ILE A 89 -16.04 -11.23 -3.60
C ILE A 89 -17.27 -11.36 -2.69
N PHE A 90 -17.27 -10.69 -1.54
CA PHE A 90 -18.25 -10.95 -0.48
C PHE A 90 -19.39 -9.92 -0.45
N ASP A 91 -19.19 -8.70 -0.96
CA ASP A 91 -20.13 -7.58 -0.78
C ASP A 91 -20.77 -7.10 -2.11
N ASP A 92 -20.55 -7.81 -3.23
CA ASP A 92 -20.92 -7.36 -4.59
C ASP A 92 -20.41 -5.93 -4.90
N TYR A 93 -19.24 -5.60 -4.36
CA TYR A 93 -18.67 -4.27 -4.44
C TYR A 93 -17.95 -4.06 -5.77
N SER A 94 -18.32 -3.00 -6.49
CA SER A 94 -17.77 -2.63 -7.81
C SER A 94 -16.40 -1.94 -7.76
N GLY A 95 -15.77 -1.84 -6.58
CA GLY A 95 -14.45 -1.26 -6.37
C GLY A 95 -14.48 0.23 -6.06
N GLY A 96 -13.55 0.69 -5.21
CA GLY A 96 -13.38 2.12 -4.92
C GLY A 96 -12.60 2.80 -6.04
N SER A 97 -12.75 4.13 -6.17
CA SER A 97 -11.84 4.87 -7.03
C SER A 97 -10.41 4.78 -6.49
N GLU A 98 -9.41 4.84 -7.38
CA GLU A 98 -7.99 4.84 -6.98
C GLU A 98 -7.70 5.90 -5.92
N LEU A 99 -8.30 7.08 -6.05
CA LEU A 99 -8.17 8.18 -5.11
C LEU A 99 -8.71 7.82 -3.72
N GLU A 100 -9.92 7.27 -3.62
CA GLU A 100 -10.51 6.89 -2.32
C GLU A 100 -9.68 5.81 -1.62
N ILE A 101 -9.19 4.82 -2.38
CA ILE A 101 -8.34 3.76 -1.86
C ILE A 101 -7.00 4.35 -1.41
N TRP A 102 -6.42 5.25 -2.20
CA TRP A 102 -5.17 5.92 -1.87
C TRP A 102 -5.26 6.77 -0.60
N GLU A 103 -6.31 7.57 -0.44
CA GLU A 103 -6.55 8.33 0.79
C GLU A 103 -6.67 7.41 2.01
N ARG A 104 -7.32 6.25 1.85
CA ARG A 104 -7.41 5.24 2.90
C ARG A 104 -6.06 4.59 3.22
N VAL A 105 -5.21 4.38 2.21
CA VAL A 105 -3.84 3.90 2.40
C VAL A 105 -3.03 4.89 3.24
N LYS A 106 -3.07 6.19 2.87
CA LYS A 106 -2.39 7.25 3.63
C LYS A 106 -2.92 7.35 5.06
N PHE A 107 -4.24 7.28 5.25
CA PHE A 107 -4.87 7.30 6.56
C PHE A 107 -4.32 6.21 7.49
N TRP A 108 -4.36 4.95 7.05
CA TRP A 108 -3.89 3.83 7.87
C TRP A 108 -2.38 3.90 8.12
N ALA A 109 -1.59 4.28 7.12
CA ALA A 109 -0.15 4.41 7.27
C ALA A 109 0.22 5.49 8.29
N ALA A 110 -0.42 6.67 8.22
CA ALA A 110 -0.21 7.77 9.15
C ALA A 110 -0.69 7.43 10.56
N LEU A 111 -1.85 6.78 10.68
CA LEU A 111 -2.38 6.34 11.98
C LEU A 111 -1.42 5.35 12.65
N TRP A 112 -1.00 4.31 11.93
CA TRP A 112 -0.07 3.31 12.46
C TRP A 112 1.31 3.89 12.78
N ALA A 113 1.82 4.83 11.98
CA ALA A 113 3.07 5.52 12.31
C ALA A 113 2.93 6.38 13.58
N SER A 114 1.82 7.12 13.73
CA SER A 114 1.58 8.05 14.84
C SER A 114 1.56 7.40 16.23
N ILE A 115 1.17 6.13 16.32
CA ILE A 115 1.16 5.40 17.59
C ILE A 115 2.53 4.82 17.97
N THR A 116 3.55 4.98 17.11
CA THR A 116 4.91 4.54 17.41
C THR A 116 5.69 5.60 18.19
N MET A 117 6.63 5.15 19.03
CA MET A 117 7.47 6.06 19.82
C MET A 117 8.32 7.02 18.98
N ALA A 118 8.63 6.68 17.72
CA ALA A 118 9.40 7.54 16.82
C ALA A 118 8.62 8.78 16.36
N PHE A 119 7.29 8.75 16.44
CA PHE A 119 6.38 9.82 16.04
C PHE A 119 5.59 10.39 17.22
N LYS A 120 6.04 10.20 18.47
CA LYS A 120 5.32 10.63 19.68
C LYS A 120 4.94 12.13 19.70
N ASP A 121 5.70 12.97 19.01
CA ASP A 121 5.51 14.42 18.94
C ASP A 121 4.74 14.86 17.68
N TYR A 122 4.25 13.89 16.88
CA TYR A 122 3.58 14.11 15.60
C TYR A 122 2.17 13.52 15.63
N SER A 123 1.17 14.35 15.33
CA SER A 123 -0.20 13.85 15.13
C SER A 123 -0.32 13.10 13.82
N TYR A 124 -1.26 12.16 13.73
CA TYR A 124 -1.58 11.49 12.46
C TYR A 124 -1.93 12.51 11.37
N SER A 125 -2.60 13.62 11.73
CA SER A 125 -3.01 14.68 10.80
C SER A 125 -1.82 15.43 10.21
N TYR A 126 -0.73 15.56 10.95
CA TYR A 126 0.51 16.09 10.41
C TYR A 126 1.14 15.10 9.43
N ILE A 127 1.24 13.83 9.82
CA ILE A 127 1.90 12.78 9.03
C ILE A 127 1.17 12.55 7.69
N VAL A 128 -0.16 12.48 7.70
CA VAL A 128 -0.96 12.22 6.50
C VAL A 128 -0.92 13.37 5.49
N ARG A 129 -0.69 14.60 5.97
CA ARG A 129 -0.64 15.80 5.12
C ARG A 129 0.67 15.90 4.35
N ASP A 130 1.77 15.47 4.95
CA ASP A 130 3.09 15.50 4.31
C ASP A 130 3.97 14.36 4.83
N LEU A 131 3.92 13.22 4.13
CA LEU A 131 4.65 12.01 4.48
C LEU A 131 6.18 12.23 4.42
N VAL A 132 6.65 13.09 3.51
CA VAL A 132 8.07 13.37 3.32
C VAL A 132 8.58 14.29 4.43
N ALA A 133 7.85 15.35 4.76
CA ALA A 133 8.24 16.23 5.87
C ALA A 133 8.17 15.55 7.24
N ALA A 134 7.30 14.55 7.41
CA ALA A 134 7.15 13.81 8.66
C ALA A 134 8.39 13.00 9.07
N VAL A 135 9.28 12.69 8.13
CA VAL A 135 10.47 11.86 8.36
C VAL A 135 11.78 12.63 8.39
N LEU A 136 11.75 13.94 8.09
CA LEU A 136 12.84 14.88 8.31
C LEU A 136 13.01 15.17 9.82
#